data_AF-A0A6A5QCI3-F1
#
_entry.id   AF-A0A6A5QCI3-F1
#
_cell.length_a   1.000
_cell.length_b   1.000
_cell.length_c   1.000
_cell.angle_alpha   90.00
_cell.angle_beta   90.00
_cell.angle_gamma   90.00
#
_symmetry.space_group_name_H-M   'P 1'
#
loop_
_entity.id
_entity.type
_entity.pdbx_description
1 polymer ?
#
loop_
_entity_poly.entity_id
_entity_poly.type
_entity_poly.pdbx_seq_one_letter_code
_entity_poly.pdbx_strand_id
1 'polypeptide(L)'
;MTSKPESRPSLQDEIANLERRLHSAKARLNASDTTQTLCTPNHNAALHALLLLADSALPLGSFAFSSGLESYLAHHKTPRLASQLPLFHAFLHLSLSTLASTALPYVLAGYRKPWQIETLDNDLDASTPCTVARRASIAQGRALLAVWDRSFRPQYSNTTAHTNDNAIQALAAFSAALRTSEHLNAHLAPLWGLVTKILSVPLHDAAYLFLFSHARTILSAAVRASVIGPYQAQAVLASAELQGQIQGLVAEGWETPVEDAGQSIPPMDLWVGRHEKLYSRIFNS
;
A
#
# COMPACT_ATOMS: atom_id res chain seq x y z
N MET A 1 -3.74 67.28 33.28
CA MET A 1 -3.44 67.53 31.85
C MET A 1 -4.51 66.83 31.05
N THR A 2 -5.49 67.60 30.58
CA THR A 2 -6.72 67.17 29.92
C THR A 2 -6.43 66.66 28.51
N SER A 3 -6.77 65.40 28.23
CA SER A 3 -6.77 64.82 26.89
C SER A 3 -7.68 65.64 25.99
N LYS A 4 -7.13 66.24 24.92
CA LYS A 4 -7.92 66.95 23.90
C LYS A 4 -8.98 65.99 23.34
N PRO A 5 -10.25 66.41 23.22
CA PRO A 5 -11.25 65.60 22.54
C PRO A 5 -10.84 65.45 21.08
N GLU A 6 -10.73 64.22 20.61
CA GLU A 6 -10.47 63.91 19.20
C GLU A 6 -11.53 64.62 18.35
N SER A 7 -11.07 65.42 17.39
CA SER A 7 -11.97 66.19 16.55
C SER A 7 -12.80 65.20 15.72
N ARG A 8 -14.12 65.40 15.70
CA ARG A 8 -15.07 64.62 14.88
C ARG A 8 -14.59 64.32 13.44
N PRO A 9 -13.93 65.25 12.71
CA PRO A 9 -13.34 64.93 11.40
C PRO A 9 -12.19 63.92 11.46
N SER A 10 -11.32 63.96 12.49
CA SER A 10 -10.24 62.99 12.67
C SER A 10 -10.77 61.56 12.84
N LEU A 11 -11.87 61.41 13.59
CA LEU A 11 -12.54 60.12 13.77
C LEU A 11 -13.21 59.61 12.48
N GLN A 12 -13.76 60.52 11.67
CA GLN A 12 -14.33 60.16 10.36
C GLN A 12 -13.26 59.68 9.37
N ASP A 13 -12.10 60.34 9.36
CA ASP A 13 -10.96 59.92 8.53
C ASP A 13 -10.40 58.57 8.97
N GLU A 14 -10.37 58.31 10.28
CA GLU A 14 -9.95 57.02 10.83
C GLU A 14 -10.93 55.90 10.45
N ILE A 15 -12.24 56.13 10.55
CA ILE A 15 -13.27 55.19 10.10
C ILE A 15 -13.10 54.88 8.61
N ALA A 16 -12.93 55.90 7.76
CA ALA A 16 -12.73 55.71 6.32
C ALA A 16 -11.43 54.97 5.98
N ASN A 17 -10.39 55.07 6.82
CA ASN A 17 -9.18 54.27 6.69
C ASN A 17 -9.43 52.80 7.07
N LEU A 18 -10.10 52.56 8.19
CA LEU A 18 -10.43 51.21 8.67
C LEU A 18 -11.35 50.46 7.70
N GLU A 19 -12.34 51.13 7.10
CA GLU A 19 -13.20 50.54 6.08
C GLU A 19 -12.42 50.13 4.82
N ARG A 20 -11.46 50.96 4.36
CA ARG A 20 -10.56 50.59 3.25
C ARG A 20 -9.70 49.38 3.60
N ARG A 21 -9.14 49.32 4.81
CA ARG A 21 -8.35 48.17 5.29
C ARG A 21 -9.20 46.91 5.37
N LEU A 22 -10.43 47.01 5.85
CA LEU A 22 -11.37 45.90 5.95
C LEU A 22 -11.78 45.40 4.55
N HIS A 23 -12.02 46.31 3.60
CA HIS A 23 -12.34 45.94 2.23
C HIS A 23 -11.14 45.21 1.56
N SER A 24 -9.92 45.70 1.76
CA SER A 24 -8.69 45.04 1.28
C SER A 24 -8.49 43.66 1.92
N ALA A 25 -8.73 43.52 3.23
CA ALA A 25 -8.63 42.25 3.93
C ALA A 25 -9.68 41.23 3.46
N LYS A 26 -10.94 41.67 3.24
CA LYS A 26 -12.00 40.84 2.67
C LYS A 26 -11.68 40.42 1.24
N ALA A 27 -11.11 41.30 0.41
CA ALA A 27 -10.68 40.95 -0.93
C ALA A 27 -9.56 39.89 -0.93
N ARG A 28 -8.60 39.99 0.00
CA ARG A 28 -7.55 38.97 0.21
C ARG A 28 -8.12 37.64 0.68
N LEU A 29 -9.07 37.65 1.61
CA LEU A 29 -9.76 36.45 2.08
C LEU A 29 -10.55 35.77 0.97
N ASN A 30 -11.34 36.53 0.20
CA ASN A 30 -12.07 36.01 -0.94
C ASN A 30 -11.14 35.49 -2.03
N ALA A 31 -9.99 36.13 -2.27
CA ALA A 31 -8.97 35.59 -3.18
C ALA A 31 -8.40 34.25 -2.67
N SER A 32 -8.17 34.10 -1.37
CA SER A 32 -7.77 32.83 -0.75
C SER A 32 -8.87 31.75 -0.86
N ASP A 33 -10.14 32.11 -0.65
CA ASP A 33 -11.29 31.18 -0.82
C ASP A 33 -11.51 30.80 -2.29
N THR A 34 -11.30 31.72 -3.23
CA THR A 34 -11.36 31.45 -4.68
C THR A 34 -10.20 30.55 -5.11
N THR A 35 -9.07 30.59 -4.42
CA THR A 35 -7.95 29.65 -4.63
C THR A 35 -8.25 28.26 -4.03
N GLN A 36 -9.13 28.16 -3.03
CA GLN A 36 -9.59 26.87 -2.49
C GLN A 36 -10.73 26.23 -3.29
N THR A 37 -11.40 26.96 -4.20
CA THR A 37 -12.54 26.46 -4.99
C THR A 37 -12.20 26.11 -6.45
N LEU A 38 -10.92 26.08 -6.82
CA LEU A 38 -10.46 25.61 -8.13
C LEU A 38 -9.41 24.50 -7.95
N CYS A 39 -9.80 23.30 -8.41
CA CYS A 39 -9.06 22.03 -8.39
C CYS A 39 -9.04 21.27 -7.05
N THR A 40 -10.10 20.50 -6.78
CA THR A 40 -9.89 19.21 -6.10
C THR A 40 -9.10 18.33 -7.08
N PRO A 41 -7.82 17.99 -6.82
CA PRO A 41 -7.10 17.07 -7.68
C PRO A 41 -7.80 15.71 -7.55
N ASN A 42 -8.61 15.37 -8.56
CA ASN A 42 -9.09 14.03 -8.94
C ASN A 42 -9.28 12.99 -7.81
N HIS A 43 -9.83 13.37 -6.65
CA HIS A 43 -10.02 12.49 -5.49
C HIS A 43 -10.81 11.24 -5.88
N ASN A 44 -11.76 11.39 -6.81
CA ASN A 44 -12.57 10.30 -7.35
C ASN A 44 -11.75 9.30 -8.17
N ALA A 45 -10.71 9.73 -8.90
CA ALA A 45 -9.87 8.82 -9.68
C ALA A 45 -8.93 8.00 -8.79
N ALA A 46 -8.30 8.65 -7.79
CA ALA A 46 -7.47 7.96 -6.81
C ALA A 46 -8.28 6.94 -6.01
N LEU A 47 -9.49 7.32 -5.56
CA LEU A 47 -10.44 6.41 -4.91
C LEU A 47 -10.83 5.25 -5.83
N HIS A 48 -11.13 5.53 -7.10
CA HIS A 48 -11.48 4.47 -8.06
C HIS A 48 -10.33 3.48 -8.25
N ALA A 49 -9.10 3.96 -8.40
CA ALA A 49 -7.91 3.11 -8.47
C ALA A 49 -7.72 2.26 -7.22
N LEU A 50 -7.92 2.84 -6.02
CA LEU A 50 -7.90 2.10 -4.75
C LEU A 50 -8.94 0.97 -4.74
N LEU A 51 -10.17 1.24 -5.18
CA LEU A 51 -11.23 0.23 -5.24
C LEU A 51 -10.89 -0.90 -6.21
N LEU A 52 -10.31 -0.58 -7.37
CA LEU A 52 -9.86 -1.58 -8.35
C LEU A 52 -8.75 -2.47 -7.79
N LEU A 53 -7.78 -1.86 -7.10
CA LEU A 53 -6.67 -2.59 -6.49
C LEU A 53 -7.10 -3.40 -5.25
N ALA A 54 -8.10 -2.92 -4.51
CA ALA A 54 -8.65 -3.60 -3.33
C ALA A 54 -9.50 -4.82 -3.69
N ASP A 55 -9.96 -4.93 -4.93
CA ASP A 55 -10.83 -6.01 -5.38
C ASP A 55 -10.21 -7.39 -5.11
N SER A 56 -11.01 -8.27 -4.52
CA SER A 56 -10.63 -9.66 -4.30
C SER A 56 -10.50 -10.49 -5.56
N ALA A 57 -11.13 -10.06 -6.65
CA ALA A 57 -11.04 -10.68 -7.96
C ALA A 57 -9.87 -10.15 -8.81
N LEU A 58 -9.08 -9.19 -8.31
CA LEU A 58 -7.88 -8.71 -9.01
C LEU A 58 -6.97 -9.92 -9.33
N PRO A 59 -6.62 -10.17 -10.60
CA PRO A 59 -6.06 -11.45 -11.02
C PRO A 59 -4.55 -11.53 -10.77
N LEU A 60 -4.14 -11.27 -9.51
CA LEU A 60 -2.75 -11.44 -9.05
C LEU A 60 -2.43 -12.89 -8.67
N GLY A 61 -3.45 -13.75 -8.57
CA GLY A 61 -3.31 -15.12 -8.08
C GLY A 61 -3.18 -15.22 -6.56
N SER A 62 -3.25 -14.11 -5.81
CA SER A 62 -3.09 -14.06 -4.35
C SER A 62 -4.00 -15.02 -3.59
N PHE A 63 -5.19 -15.31 -4.11
CA PHE A 63 -6.12 -16.31 -3.54
C PHE A 63 -5.52 -17.72 -3.43
N ALA A 64 -4.57 -18.09 -4.27
CA ALA A 64 -3.91 -19.38 -4.20
C ALA A 64 -2.92 -19.48 -3.02
N PHE A 65 -2.51 -18.36 -2.41
CA PHE A 65 -1.44 -18.27 -1.43
C PHE A 65 -1.98 -18.17 0.01
N SER A 66 -1.37 -18.93 0.93
CA SER A 66 -1.65 -18.88 2.37
C SER A 66 -0.49 -18.32 3.19
N SER A 67 0.62 -17.97 2.53
CA SER A 67 1.84 -17.41 3.13
C SER A 67 2.36 -18.23 4.32
N GLY A 68 2.22 -19.56 4.27
CA GLY A 68 2.70 -20.47 5.31
C GLY A 68 1.69 -20.81 6.42
N LEU A 69 0.44 -20.33 6.35
CA LEU A 69 -0.60 -20.61 7.35
C LEU A 69 -0.83 -22.11 7.54
N GLU A 70 -0.92 -22.89 6.45
CA GLU A 70 -1.08 -24.35 6.54
C GLU A 70 0.06 -25.00 7.30
N SER A 71 1.30 -24.60 6.98
CA SER A 71 2.50 -25.12 7.64
C SER A 71 2.52 -24.74 9.12
N TYR A 72 2.23 -23.47 9.42
CA TYR A 72 2.13 -22.97 10.79
C TYR A 72 1.13 -23.80 11.60
N LEU A 73 -0.10 -23.98 11.11
CA LEU A 73 -1.13 -24.75 11.81
C LEU A 73 -0.77 -26.23 11.95
N ALA A 74 -0.17 -26.85 10.93
CA ALA A 74 0.28 -28.23 10.98
C ALA A 74 1.38 -28.46 12.03
N HIS A 75 2.22 -27.45 12.26
CA HIS A 75 3.30 -27.50 13.24
C HIS A 75 2.87 -27.15 14.68
N HIS A 76 1.73 -26.48 14.85
CA HIS A 76 1.14 -26.18 16.16
C HIS A 76 0.05 -27.19 16.49
N LYS A 77 0.44 -28.27 17.19
CA LYS A 77 -0.48 -29.32 17.64
C LYS A 77 -1.54 -28.76 18.59
N THR A 78 -2.73 -28.52 18.05
CA THR A 78 -3.90 -28.12 18.83
C THR A 78 -4.73 -29.38 19.13
N PRO A 79 -5.23 -29.60 20.35
CA PRO A 79 -6.20 -30.66 20.62
C PRO A 79 -7.39 -30.54 19.65
N ARG A 80 -7.92 -31.68 19.17
CA ARG A 80 -8.92 -31.73 18.09
C ARG A 80 -10.21 -30.94 18.36
N LEU A 81 -10.49 -30.60 19.63
CA LEU A 81 -11.66 -29.86 20.09
C LEU A 81 -11.36 -28.40 20.45
N ALA A 82 -10.10 -27.99 20.47
CA ALA A 82 -9.72 -26.63 20.83
C ALA A 82 -9.77 -25.71 19.59
N SER A 83 -10.25 -24.49 19.81
CA SER A 83 -10.32 -23.48 18.76
C SER A 83 -8.92 -23.10 18.26
N GLN A 84 -8.75 -23.08 16.93
CA GLN A 84 -7.52 -22.61 16.28
C GLN A 84 -7.49 -21.09 16.11
N LEU A 85 -8.56 -20.39 16.53
CA LEU A 85 -8.69 -18.94 16.36
C LEU A 85 -7.54 -18.14 17.03
N PRO A 86 -7.09 -18.44 18.27
CA PRO A 86 -5.97 -17.70 18.87
C PRO A 86 -4.66 -17.89 18.09
N LEU A 87 -4.41 -19.10 17.59
CA LEU A 87 -3.24 -19.38 16.75
C LEU A 87 -3.30 -18.62 15.43
N PHE A 88 -4.48 -18.52 14.83
CA PHE A 88 -4.70 -17.74 13.62
C PHE A 88 -4.42 -16.24 13.84
N HIS A 89 -4.93 -15.64 14.92
CA HIS A 89 -4.65 -14.23 15.23
C HIS A 89 -3.16 -13.98 15.44
N ALA A 90 -2.46 -14.87 16.15
CA ALA A 90 -1.02 -14.79 16.30
C ALA A 90 -0.30 -14.87 14.93
N PHE A 91 -0.70 -15.80 14.08
CA PHE A 91 -0.13 -15.93 12.73
C PHE A 91 -0.38 -14.69 11.87
N LEU A 92 -1.60 -14.15 11.87
CA LEU A 92 -1.94 -12.94 11.12
C LEU A 92 -1.05 -11.77 11.55
N HIS A 93 -0.83 -11.61 12.86
CA HIS A 93 0.04 -10.57 13.38
C HIS A 93 1.50 -10.75 12.93
N LEU A 94 2.05 -11.96 13.07
CA LEU A 94 3.41 -12.27 12.64
C LEU A 94 3.59 -12.11 11.13
N SER A 95 2.59 -12.51 10.34
CA SER A 95 2.64 -12.42 8.89
C SER A 95 2.61 -10.98 8.39
N LEU A 96 1.78 -10.12 8.99
CA LEU A 96 1.75 -8.69 8.67
C LEU A 96 3.06 -8.01 9.06
N SER A 97 3.58 -8.30 10.26
CA SER A 97 4.86 -7.74 10.72
C SER A 97 6.02 -8.16 9.81
N THR A 98 6.02 -9.44 9.39
CA THR A 98 7.00 -9.98 8.43
C THR A 98 6.92 -9.23 7.10
N LEU A 99 5.73 -9.12 6.52
CA LEU A 99 5.55 -8.45 5.22
C LEU A 99 5.93 -6.97 5.30
N ALA A 100 5.58 -6.30 6.40
CA ALA A 100 5.96 -4.92 6.63
C ALA A 100 7.50 -4.77 6.68
N SER A 101 8.20 -5.58 7.48
CA SER A 101 9.67 -5.49 7.59
C SER A 101 10.43 -5.87 6.32
N THR A 102 9.89 -6.77 5.50
CA THR A 102 10.59 -7.32 4.33
C THR A 102 10.24 -6.63 3.01
N ALA A 103 9.00 -6.19 2.83
CA ALA A 103 8.48 -5.75 1.53
C ALA A 103 7.98 -4.31 1.51
N LEU A 104 7.50 -3.75 2.64
CA LEU A 104 7.00 -2.37 2.66
C LEU A 104 8.06 -1.33 2.27
N PRO A 105 9.34 -1.41 2.72
CA PRO A 105 10.38 -0.48 2.26
C PRO A 105 10.52 -0.44 0.74
N TYR A 106 10.39 -1.59 0.07
CA TYR A 106 10.43 -1.70 -1.39
C TYR A 106 9.20 -1.09 -2.07
N VAL A 107 8.01 -1.21 -1.47
CA VAL A 107 6.80 -0.50 -1.94
C VAL A 107 7.03 1.02 -1.88
N LEU A 108 7.51 1.51 -0.74
CA LEU A 108 7.75 2.94 -0.53
C LEU A 108 8.85 3.45 -1.48
N ALA A 109 9.93 2.70 -1.65
CA ALA A 109 11.03 3.04 -2.56
C ALA A 109 10.59 3.03 -4.02
N GLY A 110 9.84 2.01 -4.47
CA GLY A 110 9.33 1.91 -5.84
C GLY A 110 8.38 3.07 -6.20
N TYR A 111 7.58 3.52 -5.23
CA TYR A 111 6.76 4.72 -5.38
C TYR A 111 7.60 6.01 -5.40
N ARG A 112 8.50 6.20 -4.44
CA ARG A 112 9.30 7.44 -4.31
C ARG A 112 10.27 7.60 -5.49
N LYS A 113 10.92 6.52 -5.90
CA LYS A 113 12.01 6.48 -6.91
C LYS A 113 11.73 5.46 -8.03
N PRO A 114 10.74 5.69 -8.91
CA PRO A 114 10.38 4.79 -10.01
C PRO A 114 11.54 4.33 -10.90
N TRP A 115 12.52 5.21 -11.13
CA TRP A 115 13.68 4.93 -11.98
C TRP A 115 14.65 3.90 -11.40
N GLN A 116 14.52 3.53 -10.12
CA GLN A 116 15.33 2.49 -9.49
C GLN A 116 14.67 1.10 -9.52
N ILE A 117 13.56 0.94 -10.26
CA ILE A 117 12.77 -0.30 -10.23
C ILE A 117 13.59 -1.56 -10.54
N GLU A 118 14.55 -1.50 -11.46
CA GLU A 118 15.44 -2.63 -11.78
C GLU A 118 16.34 -3.00 -10.60
N THR A 119 16.94 -2.01 -9.93
CA THR A 119 17.77 -2.21 -8.75
C THR A 119 16.93 -2.77 -7.60
N LEU A 120 15.77 -2.18 -7.34
CA LEU A 120 14.85 -2.61 -6.28
C LEU A 120 14.33 -4.05 -6.50
N ASP A 121 14.08 -4.43 -7.75
CA ASP A 121 13.69 -5.79 -8.12
C ASP A 121 14.80 -6.80 -7.81
N ASN A 122 16.03 -6.49 -8.24
CA ASN A 122 17.20 -7.34 -8.00
C ASN A 122 17.54 -7.46 -6.51
N ASP A 123 17.50 -6.34 -5.77
CA ASP A 123 17.82 -6.31 -4.34
C ASP A 123 16.80 -7.13 -3.55
N LEU A 124 15.50 -7.03 -3.88
CA LEU A 124 14.46 -7.83 -3.25
C LEU A 124 14.58 -9.32 -3.58
N ASP A 125 14.97 -9.68 -4.82
CA ASP A 125 15.23 -11.09 -5.17
C ASP A 125 16.36 -11.67 -4.32
N ALA A 126 17.46 -10.91 -4.20
CA ALA A 126 18.63 -11.26 -3.40
C ALA A 126 18.32 -11.34 -1.89
N SER A 127 17.44 -10.48 -1.38
CA SER A 127 17.05 -10.43 0.04
C SER A 127 15.93 -11.42 0.40
N THR A 128 15.43 -12.22 -0.55
CA THR A 128 14.35 -13.19 -0.31
C THR A 128 14.89 -14.63 -0.42
N PRO A 129 15.57 -15.17 0.62
CA PRO A 129 16.19 -16.50 0.57
C PRO A 129 15.17 -17.63 0.47
N CYS A 130 13.97 -17.44 1.03
CA CYS A 130 12.88 -18.42 0.93
C CYS A 130 12.37 -18.52 -0.51
N THR A 131 12.73 -19.60 -1.21
CA THR A 131 12.38 -19.85 -2.62
C THR A 131 10.88 -19.83 -2.89
N VAL A 132 10.09 -20.27 -1.91
CA VAL A 132 8.63 -20.28 -1.95
C VAL A 132 8.07 -18.86 -1.96
N ALA A 133 8.48 -18.04 -0.98
CA ALA A 133 8.13 -16.62 -0.90
C ALA A 133 8.59 -15.84 -2.15
N ARG A 134 9.81 -16.12 -2.62
CA ARG A 134 10.38 -15.49 -3.82
C ARG A 134 9.53 -15.76 -5.05
N ARG A 135 9.20 -17.03 -5.34
CA ARG A 135 8.33 -17.39 -6.47
C ARG A 135 6.94 -16.78 -6.34
N ALA A 136 6.36 -16.74 -5.14
CA ALA A 136 5.06 -16.11 -4.91
C ALA A 136 5.10 -14.61 -5.26
N SER A 137 6.12 -13.89 -4.78
CA SER A 137 6.33 -12.47 -5.08
C SER A 137 6.50 -12.19 -6.57
N ILE A 138 7.28 -13.03 -7.27
CA ILE A 138 7.49 -12.95 -8.72
C ILE A 138 6.19 -13.23 -9.50
N ALA A 139 5.46 -14.28 -9.13
CA ALA A 139 4.21 -14.64 -9.78
C ALA A 139 3.18 -13.52 -9.67
N GLN A 140 3.03 -12.94 -8.48
CA GLN A 140 2.09 -11.84 -8.22
C GLN A 140 2.53 -10.54 -8.92
N GLY A 141 3.82 -10.21 -8.94
CA GLY A 141 4.32 -9.02 -9.63
C GLY A 141 4.20 -9.11 -11.16
N ARG A 142 4.49 -10.29 -11.75
CA ARG A 142 4.23 -10.54 -13.18
C ARG A 142 2.74 -10.47 -13.52
N ALA A 143 1.87 -10.96 -12.64
CA ALA A 143 0.43 -10.83 -12.81
C ALA A 143 -0.02 -9.35 -12.74
N LEU A 144 0.56 -8.55 -11.84
CA LEU A 144 0.30 -7.10 -11.77
C LEU A 144 0.71 -6.39 -13.07
N LEU A 145 1.87 -6.74 -13.66
CA LEU A 145 2.28 -6.23 -14.97
C LEU A 145 1.28 -6.60 -16.06
N ALA A 146 0.78 -7.84 -16.07
CA ALA A 146 -0.21 -8.27 -17.04
C ALA A 146 -1.54 -7.50 -16.90
N VAL A 147 -1.97 -7.20 -15.66
CA VAL A 147 -3.14 -6.34 -15.41
C VAL A 147 -2.89 -4.93 -15.91
N TRP A 148 -1.70 -4.37 -15.62
CA TRP A 148 -1.32 -3.06 -16.12
C TRP A 148 -1.42 -3.01 -17.65
N ASP A 149 -0.76 -3.92 -18.37
CA ASP A 149 -0.71 -3.92 -19.83
C ASP A 149 -2.09 -4.11 -20.48
N ARG A 150 -2.94 -4.97 -19.90
CA ARG A 150 -4.23 -5.35 -20.50
C ARG A 150 -5.39 -4.45 -20.10
N SER A 151 -5.34 -3.83 -18.92
CA SER A 151 -6.49 -3.15 -18.34
C SER A 151 -6.24 -1.68 -18.03
N PHE A 152 -5.11 -1.34 -17.42
CA PHE A 152 -4.87 0.03 -16.96
C PHE A 152 -4.19 0.90 -18.02
N ARG A 153 -3.18 0.39 -18.72
CA ARG A 153 -2.35 1.17 -19.66
C ARG A 153 -3.16 2.05 -20.63
N PRO A 154 -4.23 1.59 -21.31
CA PRO A 154 -4.98 2.43 -22.24
C PRO A 154 -5.64 3.66 -21.59
N GLN A 155 -6.08 3.53 -20.34
CA GLN A 155 -6.80 4.58 -19.61
C GLN A 155 -5.84 5.62 -19.01
N TYR A 156 -4.65 5.18 -18.58
CA TYR A 156 -3.69 6.04 -17.89
C TYR A 156 -2.61 6.64 -18.81
N SER A 157 -2.39 6.07 -20.01
CA SER A 157 -1.41 6.60 -20.98
C SER A 157 -1.93 7.79 -21.81
N ASN A 158 -3.24 7.93 -21.96
CA ASN A 158 -3.85 8.98 -22.80
C ASN A 158 -4.33 10.21 -22.00
N THR A 159 -4.48 10.07 -20.68
CA THR A 159 -5.23 11.01 -19.84
C THR A 159 -4.33 11.83 -18.91
N THR A 160 -3.04 11.48 -18.79
CA THR A 160 -2.13 12.12 -17.83
C THR A 160 -1.41 13.30 -18.48
N ALA A 161 -1.94 14.49 -18.23
CA ALA A 161 -1.16 15.72 -18.32
C ALA A 161 -0.05 15.68 -17.24
N HIS A 162 1.18 15.38 -17.66
CA HIS A 162 2.48 15.79 -17.10
C HIS A 162 2.91 15.38 -15.67
N THR A 163 2.07 14.83 -14.79
CA THR A 163 2.49 14.61 -13.38
C THR A 163 3.23 13.30 -13.11
N ASN A 164 2.95 12.21 -13.84
CA ASN A 164 3.52 10.87 -13.58
C ASN A 164 4.18 10.22 -14.79
N ASP A 165 4.53 11.01 -15.81
CA ASP A 165 5.14 10.50 -17.05
C ASP A 165 6.42 9.70 -16.79
N ASN A 166 7.21 10.13 -15.79
CA ASN A 166 8.42 9.43 -15.37
C ASN A 166 8.16 8.00 -14.86
N ALA A 167 7.06 7.77 -14.14
CA ALA A 167 6.69 6.47 -13.61
C ALA A 167 6.20 5.54 -14.74
N ILE A 168 5.41 6.09 -15.68
CA ILE A 168 4.95 5.34 -16.86
C ILE A 168 6.15 4.94 -17.74
N GLN A 169 7.10 5.86 -17.96
CA GLN A 169 8.33 5.58 -18.70
C GLN A 169 9.21 4.54 -18.00
N ALA A 170 9.38 4.65 -16.68
CA ALA A 170 10.13 3.66 -15.90
C ALA A 170 9.51 2.26 -15.99
N LEU A 171 8.19 2.15 -15.88
CA LEU A 171 7.49 0.87 -16.04
C LEU A 171 7.62 0.32 -17.46
N ALA A 172 7.53 1.17 -18.49
CA ALA A 172 7.70 0.76 -19.88
C ALA A 172 9.14 0.27 -20.16
N ALA A 173 10.15 0.96 -19.64
CA ALA A 173 11.55 0.57 -19.72
C ALA A 173 11.79 -0.77 -19.01
N PHE A 174 11.29 -0.92 -17.77
CA PHE A 174 11.37 -2.16 -17.01
C PHE A 174 10.71 -3.34 -17.76
N SER A 175 9.50 -3.16 -18.29
CA SER A 175 8.81 -4.20 -19.07
C SER A 175 9.55 -4.57 -20.36
N ALA A 176 10.31 -3.65 -20.96
CA ALA A 176 11.16 -3.96 -22.10
C ALA A 176 12.40 -4.74 -21.66
N ALA A 177 13.08 -4.30 -20.61
CA ALA A 177 14.26 -4.95 -20.04
C ALA A 177 13.96 -6.37 -19.55
N LEU A 178 12.77 -6.61 -18.98
CA LEU A 178 12.31 -7.93 -18.51
C LEU A 178 12.24 -8.99 -19.62
N ARG A 179 12.15 -8.58 -20.90
CA ARG A 179 12.13 -9.52 -22.04
C ARG A 179 13.52 -9.97 -22.47
N THR A 180 14.56 -9.23 -22.08
CA THR A 180 15.94 -9.45 -22.52
C THR A 180 16.89 -9.80 -21.38
N SER A 181 16.58 -9.38 -20.15
CA SER A 181 17.39 -9.63 -18.97
C SER A 181 17.06 -10.96 -18.32
N GLU A 182 18.09 -11.71 -17.93
CA GLU A 182 17.96 -12.94 -17.13
C GLU A 182 17.86 -12.66 -15.62
N HIS A 183 18.17 -11.42 -15.19
CA HIS A 183 18.28 -11.06 -13.77
C HIS A 183 17.03 -10.35 -13.23
N LEU A 184 16.16 -9.86 -14.12
CA LEU A 184 14.92 -9.19 -13.72
C LEU A 184 13.78 -10.21 -13.55
N ASN A 185 13.11 -10.13 -12.42
CA ASN A 185 12.12 -11.11 -12.00
C ASN A 185 10.70 -10.55 -11.96
N ALA A 186 10.53 -9.25 -11.74
CA ALA A 186 9.25 -8.56 -11.57
C ALA A 186 8.54 -8.94 -10.25
N HIS A 187 9.19 -8.65 -9.13
CA HIS A 187 8.65 -8.75 -7.78
C HIS A 187 7.49 -7.79 -7.52
N LEU A 188 6.53 -8.26 -6.72
CA LEU A 188 5.32 -7.51 -6.44
C LEU A 188 5.59 -6.17 -5.74
N ALA A 189 6.43 -6.13 -4.70
CA ALA A 189 6.51 -4.96 -3.83
C ALA A 189 7.05 -3.69 -4.53
N PRO A 190 8.20 -3.70 -5.23
CA PRO A 190 8.64 -2.54 -6.01
C PRO A 190 7.63 -2.13 -7.07
N LEU A 191 7.04 -3.11 -7.77
CA LEU A 191 6.04 -2.86 -8.82
C LEU A 191 4.73 -2.30 -8.27
N TRP A 192 4.30 -2.72 -7.09
CA TRP A 192 3.11 -2.19 -6.43
C TRP A 192 3.26 -0.69 -6.16
N GLY A 193 4.40 -0.29 -5.60
CA GLY A 193 4.73 1.12 -5.40
C GLY A 193 4.76 1.91 -6.71
N LEU A 194 5.37 1.36 -7.75
CA LEU A 194 5.43 1.99 -9.06
C LEU A 194 4.04 2.14 -9.71
N VAL A 195 3.25 1.08 -9.76
CA VAL A 195 1.92 1.07 -10.37
C VAL A 195 0.97 1.99 -9.61
N THR A 196 0.96 1.95 -8.28
CA THR A 196 0.10 2.84 -7.47
C THR A 196 0.44 4.32 -7.66
N LYS A 197 1.72 4.67 -7.88
CA LYS A 197 2.11 6.02 -8.28
C LYS A 197 1.53 6.42 -9.63
N ILE A 198 1.62 5.54 -10.63
CA ILE A 198 1.05 5.79 -11.96
C ILE A 198 -0.46 6.02 -11.86
N LEU A 199 -1.14 5.22 -11.04
CA LEU A 199 -2.58 5.33 -10.77
C LEU A 199 -2.95 6.53 -9.89
N SER A 200 -1.98 7.37 -9.51
CA SER A 200 -2.17 8.56 -8.66
C SER A 200 -2.81 8.25 -7.31
N VAL A 201 -2.58 7.05 -6.78
CA VAL A 201 -2.97 6.66 -5.43
C VAL A 201 -1.99 7.32 -4.45
N PRO A 202 -2.45 8.02 -3.39
CA PRO A 202 -1.56 8.57 -2.38
C PRO A 202 -0.65 7.49 -1.77
N LEU A 203 0.63 7.81 -1.56
CA LEU A 203 1.62 6.84 -1.06
C LEU A 203 1.19 6.13 0.21
N HIS A 204 0.60 6.86 1.15
CA HIS A 204 0.12 6.28 2.41
C HIS A 204 -1.00 5.26 2.17
N ASP A 205 -1.93 5.55 1.27
CA ASP A 205 -3.03 4.64 0.93
C ASP A 205 -2.52 3.42 0.16
N ALA A 206 -1.52 3.61 -0.71
CA ALA A 206 -0.87 2.51 -1.42
C ALA A 206 -0.15 1.53 -0.47
N ALA A 207 0.56 2.06 0.54
CA ALA A 207 1.22 1.29 1.59
C ALA A 207 0.20 0.55 2.48
N TYR A 208 -0.84 1.25 2.93
CA TYR A 208 -1.92 0.65 3.72
C TYR A 208 -2.61 -0.48 2.94
N LEU A 209 -2.97 -0.22 1.68
CA LEU A 209 -3.66 -1.20 0.83
C LEU A 209 -2.80 -2.43 0.55
N PHE A 210 -1.48 -2.28 0.43
CA PHE A 210 -0.56 -3.41 0.27
C PHE A 210 -0.66 -4.40 1.44
N LEU A 211 -0.54 -3.89 2.67
CA LEU A 211 -0.64 -4.71 3.89
C LEU A 211 -2.08 -5.23 4.10
N PHE A 212 -3.09 -4.40 3.84
CA PHE A 212 -4.49 -4.81 3.94
C PHE A 212 -4.84 -5.95 2.96
N SER A 213 -4.31 -5.90 1.74
CA SER A 213 -4.51 -6.96 0.74
C SER A 213 -3.88 -8.29 1.16
N HIS A 214 -2.77 -8.23 1.90
CA HIS A 214 -2.17 -9.41 2.51
C HIS A 214 -3.03 -9.99 3.63
N ALA A 215 -3.51 -9.15 4.56
CA ALA A 215 -4.44 -9.58 5.61
C ALA A 215 -5.69 -10.24 5.02
N ARG A 216 -6.27 -9.63 3.98
CA ARG A 216 -7.43 -10.16 3.26
C ARG A 216 -7.15 -11.52 2.63
N THR A 217 -5.97 -11.71 2.04
CA THR A 217 -5.53 -13.00 1.47
C THR A 217 -5.41 -14.07 2.55
N ILE A 218 -4.78 -13.75 3.68
CA ILE A 218 -4.62 -14.68 4.82
C ILE A 218 -5.97 -15.07 5.42
N LEU A 219 -6.87 -14.10 5.62
CA LEU A 219 -8.21 -14.35 6.12
C LEU A 219 -9.02 -15.23 5.15
N SER A 220 -8.91 -14.99 3.84
CA SER A 220 -9.52 -15.85 2.82
C SER A 220 -8.98 -17.29 2.88
N ALA A 221 -7.67 -17.46 3.05
CA ALA A 221 -7.05 -18.76 3.23
C ALA A 221 -7.52 -19.46 4.52
N ALA A 222 -7.64 -18.74 5.63
CA ALA A 222 -8.13 -19.27 6.90
C ALA A 222 -9.59 -19.74 6.82
N VAL A 223 -10.45 -19.01 6.11
CA VAL A 223 -11.84 -19.43 5.85
C VAL A 223 -11.88 -20.73 5.05
N ARG A 224 -11.08 -20.82 3.98
CA ARG A 224 -10.99 -22.04 3.15
C ARG A 224 -10.40 -23.23 3.89
N ALA A 225 -9.46 -22.99 4.80
CA ALA A 225 -8.90 -23.99 5.69
C ALA A 225 -9.85 -24.36 6.86
N SER A 226 -11.05 -23.78 6.91
CA SER A 226 -12.04 -23.99 7.97
C SER A 226 -11.56 -23.62 9.38
N VAL A 227 -10.59 -22.71 9.48
CA VAL A 227 -10.03 -22.22 10.75
C VAL A 227 -10.95 -21.16 11.38
N ILE A 228 -11.55 -20.32 10.54
CA ILE A 228 -12.49 -19.26 10.92
C ILE A 228 -13.68 -19.22 9.95
N GLY A 229 -14.84 -18.76 10.40
CA GLY A 229 -16.00 -18.55 9.54
C GLY A 229 -15.93 -17.26 8.70
N PRO A 230 -16.68 -17.14 7.60
CA PRO A 230 -16.67 -15.96 6.72
C PRO A 230 -17.09 -14.66 7.44
N TYR A 231 -18.09 -14.73 8.33
CA TYR A 231 -18.48 -13.57 9.13
C TYR A 231 -17.43 -13.17 10.17
N GLN A 232 -16.73 -14.14 10.76
CA GLN A 232 -15.61 -13.87 11.65
C GLN A 232 -14.45 -13.21 10.89
N ALA A 233 -14.15 -13.69 9.68
CA ALA A 233 -13.14 -13.08 8.83
C ALA A 233 -13.47 -11.62 8.51
N GLN A 234 -14.72 -11.32 8.16
CA GLN A 234 -15.17 -9.94 7.95
C GLN A 234 -15.13 -9.10 9.23
N ALA A 235 -15.47 -9.68 10.38
CA ALA A 235 -15.35 -8.98 11.66
C ALA A 235 -13.88 -8.60 11.97
N VAL A 236 -12.92 -9.47 11.63
CA VAL A 236 -11.49 -9.14 11.74
C VAL A 236 -11.09 -8.04 10.76
N LEU A 237 -11.54 -8.09 9.49
CA LEU A 237 -11.27 -7.04 8.51
C LEU A 237 -11.84 -5.67 8.93
N ALA A 238 -13.01 -5.66 9.56
CA ALA A 238 -13.67 -4.45 10.05
C ALA A 238 -13.16 -3.99 11.43
N SER A 239 -12.26 -4.72 12.06
CA SER A 239 -11.81 -4.44 13.43
C SER A 239 -10.88 -3.22 13.49
N ALA A 240 -11.05 -2.42 14.56
CA ALA A 240 -10.14 -1.32 14.87
C ALA A 240 -8.72 -1.83 15.21
N GLU A 241 -8.61 -3.06 15.71
CA GLU A 241 -7.33 -3.71 16.01
C GLU A 241 -6.50 -3.91 14.73
N LEU A 242 -7.08 -4.52 13.69
CA LEU A 242 -6.39 -4.70 12.41
C LEU A 242 -6.05 -3.36 11.77
N GLN A 243 -6.98 -2.41 11.80
CA GLN A 243 -6.76 -1.06 11.29
C GLN A 243 -5.57 -0.39 11.98
N GLY A 244 -5.55 -0.39 13.33
CA GLY A 244 -4.47 0.19 14.12
C GLY A 244 -3.14 -0.52 13.91
N GLN A 245 -3.16 -1.85 13.76
CA GLN A 245 -1.95 -2.62 13.46
C GLN A 245 -1.34 -2.23 12.12
N ILE A 246 -2.14 -2.16 11.05
CA ILE A 246 -1.64 -1.78 9.71
C ILE A 246 -1.11 -0.35 9.74
N GLN A 247 -1.83 0.58 10.38
CA GLN A 247 -1.35 1.97 10.53
C GLN A 247 -0.02 2.05 11.28
N GLY A 248 0.12 1.28 12.38
CA GLY A 248 1.36 1.20 13.14
C GLY A 248 2.53 0.69 12.30
N LEU A 249 2.32 -0.39 11.54
CA LEU A 249 3.34 -0.97 10.65
C LEU A 249 3.74 -0.02 9.51
N VAL A 250 2.76 0.72 8.94
CA VAL A 250 3.05 1.75 7.93
C VAL A 250 3.88 2.88 8.53
N ALA A 251 3.55 3.33 9.74
CA ALA A 251 4.28 4.40 10.44
C ALA A 251 5.72 3.96 10.78
N GLU A 252 5.90 2.74 11.26
CA GLU A 252 7.22 2.17 11.57
C GLU A 252 8.09 2.05 10.31
N GLY A 253 7.55 1.52 9.22
CA GLY A 253 8.27 1.35 7.96
C GLY A 253 8.46 2.63 7.14
N TRP A 254 7.87 3.77 7.53
CA TRP A 254 7.71 4.94 6.65
C TRP A 254 9.01 5.52 6.12
N GLU A 255 10.04 5.60 6.97
CA GLU A 255 11.37 6.11 6.63
C GLU A 255 12.44 5.01 6.63
N THR A 256 12.03 3.74 6.71
CA THR A 256 12.96 2.61 6.70
C THR A 256 13.56 2.47 5.28
N PRO A 257 14.90 2.51 5.13
CA PRO A 257 15.55 2.32 3.85
C PRO A 257 15.52 0.83 3.43
N VAL A 258 15.71 0.52 2.15
CA VAL A 258 15.59 -0.87 1.64
C VAL A 258 16.72 -1.75 2.13
N GLU A 259 17.85 -1.15 2.49
CA GLU A 259 19.03 -1.79 3.05
C GLU A 259 18.77 -2.36 4.45
N ASP A 260 17.81 -1.78 5.18
CA ASP A 260 17.37 -2.25 6.50
C ASP A 260 16.14 -3.17 6.40
N ALA A 261 15.63 -3.44 5.19
CA ALA A 261 14.54 -4.37 4.97
C ALA A 261 15.02 -5.82 5.17
N GLY A 262 14.29 -6.60 5.97
CA GLY A 262 14.72 -7.95 6.30
C GLY A 262 13.71 -8.74 7.13
N GLN A 263 13.98 -10.04 7.26
CA GLN A 263 13.15 -10.95 8.04
C GLN A 263 13.34 -10.70 9.54
N SER A 264 12.35 -10.07 10.17
CA SER A 264 12.33 -9.83 11.62
C SER A 264 11.88 -11.05 12.44
N ILE A 265 11.17 -11.99 11.80
CA ILE A 265 10.58 -13.17 12.44
C ILE A 265 11.07 -14.44 11.72
N PRO A 266 12.26 -14.97 12.06
CA PRO A 266 12.84 -16.13 11.38
C PRO A 266 11.93 -17.36 11.23
N PRO A 267 11.06 -17.70 12.21
CA PRO A 267 10.12 -18.81 12.04
C PRO A 267 9.14 -18.66 10.87
N MET A 268 8.79 -17.44 10.47
CA MET A 268 7.87 -17.21 9.35
C MET A 268 8.46 -17.72 8.03
N ASP A 269 9.74 -17.43 7.77
CA ASP A 269 10.46 -17.93 6.60
C ASP A 269 10.50 -19.47 6.57
N LEU A 270 10.67 -20.09 7.74
CA LEU A 270 10.64 -21.54 7.86
C LEU A 270 9.26 -22.12 7.56
N TRP A 271 8.17 -21.53 8.06
CA TRP A 271 6.81 -22.02 7.79
C TRP A 271 6.43 -21.85 6.31
N VAL A 272 6.79 -20.72 5.69
CA VAL A 272 6.58 -20.52 4.25
C VAL A 272 7.37 -21.57 3.44
N GLY A 273 8.67 -21.75 3.74
CA GLY A 273 9.51 -22.71 3.02
C GLY A 273 9.07 -24.17 3.22
N ARG A 274 8.64 -24.52 4.43
CA ARG A 274 8.16 -25.88 4.75
C ARG A 274 6.82 -26.22 4.13
N HIS A 275 6.08 -25.25 3.62
CA HIS A 275 4.82 -25.51 2.92
C HIS A 275 5.00 -26.52 1.78
N GLU A 276 6.12 -26.47 1.04
CA GLU A 276 6.40 -27.45 -0.03
C GLU A 276 6.61 -28.88 0.47
N LYS A 277 6.87 -29.06 1.76
CA LYS A 277 7.09 -30.37 2.39
C LYS A 277 5.83 -30.97 3.00
N LEU A 278 4.69 -30.26 2.95
CA LEU A 278 3.42 -30.79 3.43
C LEU A 278 2.92 -31.93 2.53
N TYR A 279 2.49 -33.04 3.14
CA TYR A 279 2.00 -34.22 2.43
C TYR A 279 0.72 -33.96 1.63
N SER A 280 -0.18 -33.12 2.16
CA SER A 280 -1.40 -32.64 1.49
C SER A 280 -1.43 -31.11 1.57
N ARG A 281 -1.84 -30.44 0.49
CA ARG A 281 -1.82 -28.98 0.35
C ARG A 281 -3.07 -28.49 -0.36
N ILE A 282 -3.68 -27.42 0.16
CA ILE A 282 -4.85 -26.77 -0.47
C ILE A 282 -4.45 -25.43 -1.12
N PHE A 283 -3.28 -24.89 -0.74
CA PHE A 283 -2.74 -23.63 -1.27
C PHE A 283 -1.39 -23.83 -1.97
N ASN A 284 -1.08 -22.93 -2.90
CA ASN A 284 0.27 -22.69 -3.39
C ASN A 284 0.82 -21.55 -2.52
N SER A 285 1.55 -21.83 -1.43
CA SER A 285 2.19 -20.75 -0.65
C SER A 285 3.33 -20.09 -1.39
#